data_AF-A0A965EM56-F1
#
_entry.id   AF-A0A965EM56-F1
#
_cell.length_a   1.000
_cell.length_b   1.000
_cell.length_c   1.000
_cell.angle_alpha   90.00
_cell.angle_beta   90.00
_cell.angle_gamma   90.00
#
_symmetry.space_group_name_H-M   'P 1'
#
loop_
_entity.id
_entity.type
_entity.pdbx_description
1 polymer ?
#
loop_
_entity_poly.entity_id
_entity_poly.type
_entity_poly.pdbx_seq_one_letter_code
_entity_poly.pdbx_strand_id
1 'polypeptide(L)'
;MREYLFAALIASAVTYLATPFFKTIAIRVGAMAPIRARDVHSIPTPRWGGLAMLTGLSVGLVVAYHLPLLHKAFANSHDVVAITTGAMVISLLGAADDLWELDALTKFAGQALAAGVMAIQGVQLLWLPINGVIALPPTFGVVATVLVVLVAINAVNFVDGLDGLAAGIVAIGGIAFFSFSYLLAVIHGFSRAGTATLFTALLVGICLGFLPHNVYPAKIFMGDSGSMLLGYLLAACTISITGQLDANALSAENLAPALLPLVLPLAILAIPLLDLGWAIIRRTASGKSPFTPDKHHLHHRLLRIGHSPRRATTVLYVWTAAIAFPVSAIAFIPMRSALLIMLVALLLAALLTRSLPAEDDDEERRLKRNNFEGATLRWSGSLSGGAILLAVLYAEVVQRSDQVKAALLAGGVVVLFFGISLILGRLTRRSSPSGTMALAMASYFAKLILLGALLLSMRSLAGIDHAFFGVTAVTAVLLWLAGEITAFLRMRIPTLILDQSSPSAEVGHRL
;
A
#
# COMPACT_ATOMS: atom_id res chain seq x y z
N MET A 1 12.27 -14.89 -12.41
CA MET A 1 11.44 -14.78 -11.18
C MET A 1 12.06 -15.50 -9.98
N ARG A 2 12.32 -16.82 -10.05
CA ARG A 2 12.83 -17.61 -8.90
C ARG A 2 14.08 -17.02 -8.24
N GLU A 3 15.11 -16.68 -9.02
CA GLU A 3 16.34 -16.11 -8.48
C GLU A 3 16.13 -14.75 -7.80
N TYR A 4 15.28 -13.88 -8.37
CA TYR A 4 14.90 -12.60 -7.76
C TYR A 4 14.23 -12.78 -6.40
N LEU A 5 13.23 -13.67 -6.32
CA LEU A 5 12.53 -13.97 -5.07
C LEU A 5 13.49 -14.57 -4.03
N PHE A 6 14.41 -15.43 -4.46
CA PHE A 6 15.42 -16.01 -3.58
C PHE A 6 16.37 -14.94 -3.03
N ALA A 7 16.92 -14.07 -3.88
CA ALA A 7 17.78 -12.97 -3.44
C ALA A 7 17.05 -11.98 -2.50
N ALA A 8 15.79 -11.65 -2.81
CA ALA A 8 14.95 -10.81 -1.94
C ALA A 8 14.65 -11.48 -0.59
N LEU A 9 14.42 -12.80 -0.57
CA LEU A 9 14.22 -13.57 0.66
C LEU A 9 15.48 -13.57 1.53
N ILE A 10 16.66 -13.74 0.92
CA ILE A 10 17.94 -13.66 1.65
C ILE A 10 18.14 -12.25 2.21
N ALA A 11 17.92 -11.20 1.41
CA ALA A 11 18.02 -9.82 1.89
C ALA A 11 17.06 -9.54 3.06
N SER A 12 15.84 -10.08 2.99
CA SER A 12 14.84 -10.02 4.07
C SER A 12 15.32 -10.74 5.33
N ALA A 13 15.76 -11.99 5.20
CA ALA A 13 16.23 -12.80 6.32
C ALA A 13 17.45 -12.16 7.01
N VAL A 14 18.42 -11.68 6.23
CA VAL A 14 19.61 -11.01 6.75
C VAL A 14 19.23 -9.69 7.44
N THR A 15 18.37 -8.88 6.83
CA THR A 15 17.89 -7.64 7.48
C THR A 15 17.20 -7.94 8.80
N TYR A 16 16.30 -8.94 8.83
CA TYR A 16 15.59 -9.35 10.04
C TYR A 16 16.54 -9.78 11.16
N LEU A 17 17.59 -10.56 10.83
CA LEU A 17 18.58 -11.05 11.79
C LEU A 17 19.60 -9.98 12.22
N ALA A 18 19.97 -9.07 11.33
CA ALA A 18 20.90 -7.97 11.61
C ALA A 18 20.23 -6.86 12.45
N THR A 19 18.92 -6.67 12.32
CA THR A 19 18.19 -5.62 13.05
C THR A 19 18.37 -5.66 14.58
N PRO A 20 18.21 -6.80 15.30
CA PRO A 20 18.47 -6.85 16.74
C PRO A 20 19.95 -6.60 17.12
N PHE A 21 20.89 -6.95 16.24
CA PHE A 21 22.31 -6.64 16.43
C PHE A 21 22.54 -5.13 16.40
N PHE A 22 22.09 -4.44 15.34
CA PHE A 22 22.22 -2.98 15.24
C PHE A 22 21.43 -2.25 16.33
N LYS A 23 20.27 -2.77 16.74
CA LYS A 23 19.54 -2.27 17.91
C LYS A 23 20.43 -2.23 19.15
N THR A 24 21.15 -3.31 19.42
CA THR A 24 22.02 -3.42 20.60
C THR A 24 23.17 -2.43 20.54
N ILE A 25 23.78 -2.24 19.36
CA ILE A 25 24.87 -1.28 19.18
C ILE A 25 24.35 0.16 19.31
N ALA A 26 23.20 0.48 18.70
CA ALA A 26 22.57 1.80 18.78
C ALA A 26 22.32 2.22 20.23
N ILE A 27 21.83 1.29 21.06
CA ILE A 27 21.63 1.53 22.50
C ILE A 27 22.96 1.80 23.21
N ARG A 28 24.03 1.05 22.89
CA ARG A 28 25.36 1.21 23.51
C ARG A 28 26.03 2.54 23.15
N VAL A 29 25.87 2.98 21.91
CA VAL A 29 26.49 4.21 21.39
C VAL A 29 25.62 5.44 21.64
N GLY A 30 24.35 5.25 22.03
CA GLY A 30 23.42 6.33 22.35
C GLY A 30 22.68 6.89 21.13
N ALA A 31 22.64 6.17 20.01
CA ALA A 31 21.84 6.52 18.83
C ALA A 31 20.34 6.27 19.11
N MET A 32 19.75 7.12 19.94
CA MET A 32 18.40 7.01 20.46
C MET A 32 17.55 8.18 19.98
N ALA A 33 16.30 7.91 19.58
CA ALA A 33 15.37 8.98 19.29
C ALA A 33 15.02 9.74 20.59
N PRO A 34 15.33 11.05 20.71
CA PRO A 34 14.93 11.83 21.86
C PRO A 34 13.40 11.90 21.92
N ILE A 35 12.81 11.75 23.10
CA ILE A 35 11.37 11.91 23.30
C ILE A 35 11.05 13.40 23.14
N ARG A 36 10.45 13.78 22.01
CA ARG A 36 9.96 15.15 21.80
C ARG A 36 8.48 15.18 22.17
N ALA A 37 7.99 16.33 22.66
CA ALA A 37 6.57 16.53 23.00
C ALA A 37 5.57 16.35 21.82
N ARG A 38 6.06 15.95 20.64
CA ARG A 38 5.31 15.72 19.38
C ARG A 38 5.33 14.26 18.94
N ASP A 39 6.09 13.41 19.60
CA ASP A 39 6.27 12.02 19.18
C ASP A 39 5.12 11.17 19.75
N VAL A 40 4.66 10.20 18.96
CA VAL A 40 3.58 9.26 19.36
C VAL A 40 4.10 8.24 20.39
N HIS A 41 5.43 8.12 20.51
CA HIS A 41 6.11 7.17 21.38
C HIS A 41 6.46 7.76 22.74
N SER A 42 6.16 7.02 23.80
CA SER A 42 6.49 7.36 25.18
C SER A 42 7.84 6.80 25.65
N ILE A 43 8.54 6.01 24.82
CA ILE A 43 9.79 5.30 25.17
C ILE A 43 10.88 5.67 24.15
N PRO A 44 12.11 6.05 24.58
CA PRO A 44 13.22 6.29 23.68
C PRO A 44 13.49 5.05 22.84
N THR A 45 13.37 5.17 21.52
CA THR A 45 13.50 4.06 20.59
C THR A 45 14.82 4.20 19.82
N PRO A 46 15.65 3.16 19.73
CA PRO A 46 16.94 3.22 19.03
C PRO A 46 16.76 3.48 17.53
N ARG A 47 17.74 4.15 16.93
CA ARG A 47 17.87 4.39 15.47
C ARG A 47 18.94 3.44 14.90
N TRP A 48 19.22 3.49 13.59
CA TRP A 48 20.08 2.56 12.82
C TRP A 48 19.46 1.27 12.29
N GLY A 49 18.14 1.19 12.17
CA GLY A 49 17.52 0.15 11.35
C GLY A 49 18.03 0.17 9.89
N GLY A 50 18.38 1.35 9.37
CA GLY A 50 18.97 1.50 8.04
C GLY A 50 20.28 0.76 7.82
N LEU A 51 21.14 0.65 8.84
CA LEU A 51 22.37 -0.14 8.74
C LEU A 51 22.06 -1.64 8.61
N ALA A 52 21.04 -2.14 9.30
CA ALA A 52 20.57 -3.52 9.11
C ALA A 52 20.06 -3.73 7.67
N MET A 53 19.32 -2.76 7.13
CA MET A 53 18.83 -2.81 5.74
C MET A 53 19.98 -2.79 4.74
N LEU A 54 21.02 -1.97 4.96
CA LEU A 54 22.23 -1.97 4.13
C LEU A 54 22.92 -3.33 4.16
N THR A 55 23.06 -3.96 5.33
CA THR A 55 23.66 -5.31 5.41
C THR A 55 22.85 -6.35 4.63
N GLY A 56 21.51 -6.30 4.70
CA GLY A 56 20.65 -7.15 3.89
C GLY A 56 20.78 -6.92 2.39
N LEU A 57 20.89 -5.66 1.97
CA LEU A 57 21.15 -5.30 0.58
C LEU A 57 22.50 -5.86 0.10
N SER A 58 23.58 -5.65 0.87
CA SER A 58 24.92 -6.12 0.52
C SER A 58 24.98 -7.64 0.40
N VAL A 59 24.43 -8.39 1.35
CA VAL A 59 24.40 -9.85 1.28
C VAL A 59 23.50 -10.33 0.14
N GLY A 60 22.36 -9.66 -0.10
CA GLY A 60 21.49 -9.94 -1.24
C GLY A 60 22.19 -9.76 -2.59
N LEU A 61 23.03 -8.73 -2.74
CA LEU A 61 23.86 -8.51 -3.93
C LEU A 61 24.93 -9.59 -4.10
N VAL A 62 25.62 -9.98 -3.02
CA VAL A 62 26.60 -11.06 -3.06
C VAL A 62 25.94 -12.38 -3.50
N VAL A 63 24.77 -12.71 -2.96
CA VAL A 63 24.03 -13.89 -3.40
C VAL A 63 23.60 -13.76 -4.86
N ALA A 64 23.06 -12.61 -5.26
CA ALA A 64 22.66 -12.38 -6.65
C ALA A 64 23.83 -12.55 -7.64
N TYR A 65 25.05 -12.15 -7.26
CA TYR A 65 26.24 -12.33 -8.07
C TYR A 65 26.53 -13.82 -8.37
N HIS A 66 26.19 -14.72 -7.45
CA HIS A 66 26.41 -16.16 -7.61
C HIS A 66 25.25 -16.90 -8.30
N LEU A 67 24.15 -16.23 -8.65
CA LEU A 67 22.99 -16.85 -9.30
C LEU A 67 23.06 -16.68 -10.84
N PRO A 68 22.82 -17.73 -11.64
CA PRO A 68 23.09 -17.69 -13.10
C PRO A 68 22.36 -16.61 -13.89
N LEU A 69 21.08 -16.34 -13.60
CA LEU A 69 20.32 -15.28 -14.26
C LEU A 69 20.74 -13.91 -13.73
N LEU A 70 20.85 -13.76 -12.41
CA LEU A 70 21.14 -12.45 -11.80
C LEU A 70 22.59 -12.00 -12.02
N HIS A 71 23.54 -12.93 -12.17
CA HIS A 71 24.93 -12.63 -12.53
C HIS A 71 25.01 -11.80 -13.82
N LYS A 72 24.07 -11.98 -14.74
CA LYS A 72 24.01 -11.19 -15.98
C LYS A 72 23.76 -9.69 -15.74
N ALA A 73 23.11 -9.33 -14.62
CA ALA A 73 22.95 -7.92 -14.25
C ALA A 73 24.30 -7.27 -13.88
N PHE A 74 25.30 -8.08 -13.49
CA PHE A 74 26.66 -7.65 -13.19
C PHE A 74 27.56 -7.61 -14.42
N ALA A 75 27.10 -8.08 -15.59
CA ALA A 75 27.84 -7.93 -16.84
C ALA A 75 28.05 -6.44 -17.18
N ASN A 76 27.05 -5.60 -16.88
CA ASN A 76 27.18 -4.14 -16.83
C ASN A 76 27.61 -3.71 -15.42
N SER A 77 28.78 -4.17 -14.98
CA SER A 77 29.26 -4.01 -13.59
C SER A 77 29.22 -2.57 -13.06
N HIS A 78 29.33 -1.57 -13.94
CA HIS A 78 29.32 -0.17 -13.59
C HIS A 78 28.03 0.29 -12.87
N ASP A 79 26.83 -0.12 -13.32
CA ASP A 79 25.59 0.33 -12.67
C ASP A 79 25.46 -0.22 -11.25
N VAL A 80 25.75 -1.51 -11.06
CA VAL A 80 25.65 -2.16 -9.75
C VAL A 80 26.64 -1.55 -8.77
N VAL A 81 27.87 -1.28 -9.22
CA VAL A 81 28.90 -0.63 -8.39
C VAL A 81 28.50 0.81 -8.07
N ALA A 82 28.01 1.57 -9.05
CA ALA A 82 27.58 2.96 -8.86
C ALA A 82 26.46 3.09 -7.82
N ILE A 83 25.43 2.23 -7.92
CA ILE A 83 24.30 2.24 -6.99
C ILE A 83 24.74 1.78 -5.60
N THR A 84 25.57 0.74 -5.52
CA THR A 84 26.01 0.20 -4.22
C THR A 84 26.93 1.16 -3.48
N THR A 85 27.84 1.84 -4.19
CA THR A 85 28.75 2.83 -3.59
C THR A 85 27.98 4.05 -3.07
N GLY A 86 27.03 4.59 -3.85
CA GLY A 86 26.17 5.67 -3.36
C GLY A 86 25.26 5.23 -2.21
N ALA A 87 24.73 4.00 -2.22
CA ALA A 87 23.99 3.41 -1.11
C ALA A 87 24.81 3.33 0.18
N MET A 88 26.09 2.99 0.08
CA MET A 88 27.00 2.99 1.23
C MET A 88 27.24 4.41 1.76
N VAL A 89 27.54 5.37 0.87
CA VAL A 89 27.75 6.78 1.25
C VAL A 89 26.52 7.34 1.96
N ILE A 90 25.32 7.14 1.41
CA ILE A 90 24.10 7.71 1.97
C ILE A 90 23.70 7.06 3.30
N SER A 91 23.89 5.75 3.45
CA SER A 91 23.61 5.06 4.71
C SER A 91 24.58 5.46 5.83
N LEU A 92 25.86 5.67 5.50
CA LEU A 92 26.85 6.16 6.47
C LEU A 92 26.57 7.60 6.89
N LEU A 93 26.19 8.47 5.94
CA LEU A 93 25.74 9.83 6.24
C LEU A 93 24.52 9.80 7.18
N GLY A 94 23.50 9.00 6.85
CA GLY A 94 22.30 8.90 7.67
C GLY A 94 22.58 8.29 9.05
N ALA A 95 23.55 7.38 9.17
CA ALA A 95 23.95 6.83 10.47
C ALA A 95 24.70 7.85 11.32
N ALA A 96 25.51 8.70 10.68
CA ALA A 96 26.14 9.86 11.31
C ALA A 96 25.09 10.89 11.77
N ASP A 97 24.08 11.16 10.93
CA ASP A 97 22.95 12.04 11.28
C ASP A 97 22.12 11.50 12.46
N ASP A 98 21.86 10.20 12.45
CA ASP A 98 21.15 9.51 13.55
C ASP A 98 21.88 9.65 14.90
N LEU A 99 23.20 9.84 14.90
CA LEU A 99 24.04 9.94 16.10
C LEU A 99 24.33 11.40 16.50
N TRP A 100 24.63 12.26 15.53
CA TRP A 100 25.13 13.61 15.77
C TRP A 100 24.12 14.72 15.50
N GLU A 101 22.94 14.41 14.94
CA GLU A 101 21.94 15.40 14.49
C GLU A 101 22.58 16.50 13.62
N LEU A 102 22.99 16.14 12.39
CA LEU A 102 23.69 17.06 11.50
C LEU A 102 22.79 18.23 11.09
N ASP A 103 23.42 19.37 10.80
CA ASP A 103 22.70 20.51 10.25
C ASP A 103 22.21 20.22 8.82
N ALA A 104 21.17 20.95 8.40
CA ALA A 104 20.50 20.71 7.14
C ALA A 104 21.43 20.86 5.91
N LEU A 105 22.42 21.74 5.94
CA LEU A 105 23.33 21.95 4.81
C LEU A 105 24.32 20.80 4.68
N THR A 106 24.92 20.37 5.80
CA THR A 106 25.83 19.20 5.82
C THR A 106 25.11 17.94 5.34
N LYS A 107 23.88 17.73 5.83
CA LYS A 107 23.01 16.63 5.42
C LYS A 107 22.69 16.67 3.92
N PHE A 108 22.30 17.83 3.41
CA PHE A 108 22.01 18.01 1.98
C PHE A 108 23.26 17.81 1.10
N ALA A 109 24.42 18.30 1.53
CA ALA A 109 25.68 18.11 0.83
C ALA A 109 26.08 16.62 0.75
N GLY A 110 25.90 15.87 1.84
CA GLY A 110 26.14 14.42 1.84
C GLY A 110 25.17 13.65 0.94
N GLN A 111 23.89 14.06 0.89
CA GLN A 111 22.92 13.48 -0.04
C GLN A 111 23.31 13.74 -1.50
N ALA A 112 23.73 14.98 -1.80
CA ALA A 112 24.21 15.36 -3.12
C ALA A 112 25.50 14.61 -3.51
N LEU A 113 26.40 14.37 -2.55
CA LEU A 113 27.60 13.55 -2.76
C LEU A 113 27.24 12.11 -3.14
N ALA A 114 26.34 11.45 -2.41
CA ALA A 114 25.90 10.09 -2.72
C ALA A 114 25.27 9.99 -4.12
N ALA A 115 24.44 10.97 -4.48
CA ALA A 115 23.83 11.05 -5.81
C ALA A 115 24.87 11.34 -6.91
N GLY A 116 25.83 12.23 -6.65
CA GLY A 116 26.90 12.58 -7.58
C GLY A 116 27.84 11.41 -7.86
N VAL A 117 28.22 10.65 -6.81
CA VAL A 117 29.04 9.43 -6.94
C VAL A 117 28.38 8.41 -7.87
N MET A 118 27.07 8.23 -7.75
CA MET A 118 26.30 7.36 -8.64
C MET A 118 26.25 7.91 -10.07
N ALA A 119 25.97 9.20 -10.23
CA ALA A 119 25.81 9.86 -11.54
C ALA A 119 27.12 9.87 -12.35
N ILE A 120 28.24 10.18 -11.71
CA ILE A 120 29.57 10.23 -12.34
C ILE A 120 30.02 8.85 -12.84
N GLN A 121 29.58 7.78 -12.17
CA GLN A 121 29.84 6.40 -12.59
C GLN A 121 28.92 5.91 -13.72
N GLY A 122 28.03 6.77 -14.24
CA GLY A 122 27.23 6.51 -15.44
C GLY A 122 25.74 6.30 -15.19
N VAL A 123 25.31 6.14 -13.93
CA VAL A 123 23.88 6.00 -13.60
C VAL A 123 23.28 7.40 -13.44
N GLN A 124 22.93 8.01 -14.57
CA GLN A 124 22.39 9.37 -14.66
C GLN A 124 21.25 9.46 -15.67
N LEU A 125 20.45 10.53 -15.57
CA LEU A 125 19.44 10.88 -16.56
C LEU A 125 20.12 11.33 -17.86
N LEU A 126 19.81 10.62 -18.95
CA LEU A 126 20.38 10.88 -20.27
C LEU A 126 19.45 11.71 -21.15
N TRP A 127 18.16 11.75 -20.84
CA TRP A 127 17.16 12.46 -21.62
C TRP A 127 15.96 12.85 -20.76
N LEU A 128 15.18 13.83 -21.23
CA LEU A 128 13.91 14.24 -20.63
C LEU A 128 12.80 14.25 -21.68
N PRO A 129 11.57 13.85 -21.32
CA PRO A 129 10.43 13.84 -22.24
C PRO A 129 9.78 15.24 -22.34
N ILE A 130 10.55 16.26 -22.74
CA ILE A 130 10.06 17.64 -22.90
C ILE A 130 9.88 17.91 -24.39
N ASN A 131 8.64 18.15 -24.85
CA ASN A 131 8.32 18.38 -26.27
C ASN A 131 8.87 17.27 -27.21
N GLY A 132 8.75 16.00 -26.80
CA GLY A 132 9.45 14.88 -27.42
C GLY A 132 10.53 14.36 -26.47
N VAL A 133 11.62 13.81 -27.00
CA VAL A 133 12.76 13.35 -26.20
C VAL A 133 13.94 14.29 -26.42
N ILE A 134 14.36 15.00 -25.37
CA ILE A 134 15.54 15.87 -25.38
C ILE A 134 16.69 15.13 -24.70
N ALA A 135 17.76 14.85 -25.44
CA ALA A 135 19.00 14.35 -24.88
C ALA A 135 19.68 15.42 -24.00
N LEU A 136 20.11 15.03 -22.81
CA LEU A 136 20.81 15.91 -21.87
C LEU A 136 22.32 15.82 -22.09
N PRO A 137 23.04 16.95 -22.16
CA PRO A 137 24.49 16.93 -22.05
C PRO A 137 24.91 16.32 -20.69
N PRO A 138 26.06 15.61 -20.61
CA PRO A 138 26.45 14.88 -19.40
C PRO A 138 26.40 15.71 -18.11
N THR A 139 26.88 16.97 -18.14
CA THR A 139 26.84 17.85 -16.98
C THR A 139 25.42 18.14 -16.49
N PHE A 140 24.49 18.37 -17.41
CA PHE A 140 23.08 18.60 -17.07
C PHE A 140 22.41 17.29 -16.62
N GLY A 141 22.80 16.14 -17.19
CA GLY A 141 22.37 14.81 -16.74
C GLY A 141 22.74 14.55 -15.30
N VAL A 142 23.98 14.84 -14.90
CA VAL A 142 24.43 14.73 -13.49
C VAL A 142 23.62 15.63 -12.58
N VAL A 143 23.45 16.92 -12.92
CA VAL A 143 22.70 17.88 -12.09
C VAL A 143 21.25 17.43 -11.93
N ALA A 144 20.58 17.04 -13.02
CA ALA A 144 19.21 16.55 -12.98
C ALA A 144 19.09 15.29 -12.11
N THR A 145 20.06 14.37 -12.22
CA THR A 145 20.14 13.14 -11.41
C THR A 145 20.24 13.47 -9.93
N VAL A 146 21.16 14.37 -9.56
CA VAL A 146 21.34 14.80 -8.17
C VAL A 146 20.05 15.39 -7.62
N LEU A 147 19.37 16.26 -8.37
CA LEU A 147 18.10 16.85 -7.95
C LEU A 147 17.00 15.80 -7.75
N VAL A 148 16.83 14.86 -8.67
CA VAL A 148 15.83 13.79 -8.55
C VAL A 148 16.10 12.90 -7.34
N VAL A 149 17.35 12.52 -7.12
CA VAL A 149 17.75 11.72 -5.95
C VAL A 149 17.51 12.48 -4.65
N LEU A 150 17.87 13.77 -4.58
CA LEU A 150 17.61 14.61 -3.42
C LEU A 150 16.12 14.71 -3.09
N VAL A 151 15.28 14.92 -4.10
CA VAL A 151 13.82 14.98 -3.92
C VAL A 151 13.29 13.65 -3.39
N ALA A 152 13.73 12.51 -3.96
CA ALA A 152 13.30 11.19 -3.52
C ALA A 152 13.73 10.87 -2.09
N ILE A 153 14.99 11.16 -1.73
CA ILE A 153 15.52 11.00 -0.37
C ILE A 153 14.67 11.77 0.64
N ASN A 154 14.47 13.07 0.38
CA ASN A 154 13.74 13.92 1.31
C ASN A 154 12.25 13.57 1.36
N ALA A 155 11.65 13.14 0.25
CA ALA A 155 10.26 12.68 0.24
C ALA A 155 10.06 11.45 1.15
N VAL A 156 10.93 10.43 1.04
CA VAL A 156 10.84 9.23 1.88
C VAL A 156 11.13 9.55 3.35
N ASN A 157 12.15 10.38 3.62
CA ASN A 157 12.45 10.85 4.98
C ASN A 157 11.27 11.59 5.64
N PHE A 158 10.53 12.40 4.87
CA PHE A 158 9.34 13.12 5.39
C PHE A 158 8.18 12.19 5.76
N VAL A 159 8.01 11.07 5.05
CA VAL A 159 6.94 10.10 5.33
C VAL A 159 7.27 9.17 6.49
N ASP A 160 8.54 9.05 6.88
CA ASP A 160 9.00 8.24 8.02
C ASP A 160 8.64 8.85 9.38
N GLY A 161 7.35 9.16 9.58
CA GLY A 161 6.80 9.73 10.81
C GLY A 161 5.89 8.79 11.62
N LEU A 162 5.63 7.58 11.11
CA LEU A 162 4.88 6.53 11.81
C LEU A 162 5.56 5.17 11.67
N ASP A 163 5.41 4.34 12.70
CA ASP A 163 5.88 2.97 12.76
C ASP A 163 5.45 2.12 11.56
N GLY A 164 6.41 1.63 10.80
CA GLY A 164 6.21 0.81 9.61
C GLY A 164 5.92 1.60 8.34
N LEU A 165 5.54 2.88 8.43
CA LEU A 165 4.95 3.61 7.31
C LEU A 165 5.85 3.73 6.09
N ALA A 166 7.06 4.28 6.26
CA ALA A 166 7.97 4.46 5.13
C ALA A 166 8.39 3.12 4.52
N ALA A 167 8.78 2.14 5.33
CA ALA A 167 9.21 0.82 4.86
C ALA A 167 8.07 0.09 4.11
N GLY A 168 6.83 0.20 4.58
CA GLY A 168 5.69 -0.44 3.93
C GLY A 168 5.25 0.24 2.64
N ILE A 169 5.23 1.58 2.58
CA ILE A 169 4.97 2.32 1.33
C ILE A 169 6.03 1.99 0.29
N VAL A 170 7.31 2.00 0.68
CA VAL A 170 8.43 1.66 -0.21
C VAL A 170 8.37 0.18 -0.64
N ALA A 171 7.97 -0.75 0.24
CA ALA A 171 7.78 -2.15 -0.14
C ALA A 171 6.66 -2.31 -1.17
N ILE A 172 5.49 -1.69 -0.96
CA ILE A 172 4.35 -1.76 -1.89
C ILE A 172 4.72 -1.16 -3.24
N GLY A 173 5.31 0.04 -3.23
CA GLY A 173 5.79 0.70 -4.43
C GLY A 173 6.91 -0.09 -5.14
N GLY A 174 7.82 -0.68 -4.37
CA GLY A 174 8.88 -1.55 -4.87
C GLY A 174 8.36 -2.82 -5.52
N ILE A 175 7.28 -3.43 -4.98
CA ILE A 175 6.62 -4.59 -5.62
C ILE A 175 6.01 -4.19 -6.97
N ALA A 176 5.34 -3.03 -7.02
CA ALA A 176 4.77 -2.51 -8.25
C ALA A 176 5.88 -2.23 -9.30
N PHE A 177 6.97 -1.58 -8.88
CA PHE A 177 8.14 -1.32 -9.72
C PHE A 177 8.79 -2.62 -10.21
N PHE A 178 9.08 -3.55 -9.30
CA PHE A 178 9.66 -4.84 -9.65
C PHE A 178 8.80 -5.57 -10.69
N SER A 179 7.48 -5.58 -10.46
CA SER A 179 6.53 -6.21 -11.38
C SER A 179 6.57 -5.55 -12.76
N PHE A 180 6.56 -4.21 -12.83
CA PHE A 180 6.70 -3.47 -14.06
C PHE A 180 8.02 -3.78 -14.78
N SER A 181 9.14 -3.62 -14.09
CA SER A 181 10.48 -3.79 -14.66
C SER A 181 10.68 -5.23 -15.17
N TYR A 182 10.22 -6.21 -14.40
CA TYR A 182 10.29 -7.62 -14.79
C TYR A 182 9.39 -7.94 -16.00
N LEU A 183 8.13 -7.50 -15.99
CA LEU A 183 7.19 -7.76 -17.08
C LEU A 183 7.59 -7.05 -18.37
N LEU A 184 8.10 -5.82 -18.28
CA LEU A 184 8.62 -5.07 -19.42
C LEU A 184 9.74 -5.84 -20.12
N ALA A 185 10.68 -6.40 -19.34
CA ALA A 185 11.75 -7.24 -19.89
C ALA A 185 11.23 -8.56 -20.50
N VAL A 186 10.17 -9.15 -19.93
CA VAL A 186 9.55 -10.36 -20.49
C VAL A 186 8.86 -10.09 -21.82
N ILE A 187 8.09 -9.01 -21.93
CA ILE A 187 7.24 -8.70 -23.09
C ILE A 187 8.06 -8.19 -24.28
N HIS A 188 9.03 -7.29 -24.03
CA HIS A 188 9.83 -6.69 -25.09
C HIS A 188 11.10 -7.48 -25.42
N GLY A 189 11.31 -8.64 -24.77
CA GLY A 189 12.49 -9.47 -25.00
C GLY A 189 13.82 -8.84 -24.56
N PHE A 190 13.77 -7.75 -23.78
CA PHE A 190 14.97 -7.16 -23.17
C PHE A 190 15.60 -8.13 -22.17
N SER A 191 16.84 -7.82 -21.77
CA SER A 191 17.50 -8.58 -20.71
C SER A 191 16.62 -8.57 -19.45
N ARG A 192 16.18 -9.76 -19.04
CA ARG A 192 15.47 -9.98 -17.77
C ARG A 192 16.36 -9.75 -16.56
N ALA A 193 17.65 -9.45 -16.76
CA ALA A 193 18.65 -9.15 -15.74
C ALA A 193 18.95 -7.65 -15.73
N GLY A 194 17.91 -6.82 -15.60
CA GLY A 194 18.06 -5.38 -15.48
C GLY A 194 18.49 -4.99 -14.07
N THR A 195 19.45 -4.07 -13.96
CA THR A 195 19.92 -3.53 -12.67
C THR A 195 18.76 -3.01 -11.82
N ALA A 196 17.84 -2.25 -12.43
CA ALA A 196 16.64 -1.76 -11.74
C ALA A 196 15.76 -2.90 -11.19
N THR A 197 15.58 -4.00 -11.92
CA THR A 197 14.80 -5.17 -11.47
C THR A 197 15.48 -5.85 -10.27
N LEU A 198 16.80 -5.97 -10.28
CA LEU A 198 17.58 -6.54 -9.16
C LEU A 198 17.46 -5.68 -7.91
N PHE A 199 17.77 -4.39 -8.00
CA PHE A 199 17.74 -3.51 -6.83
C PHE A 199 16.32 -3.32 -6.28
N THR A 200 15.28 -3.28 -7.13
CA THR A 200 13.89 -3.23 -6.63
C THR A 200 13.48 -4.52 -5.91
N ALA A 201 13.90 -5.70 -6.37
CA ALA A 201 13.67 -6.96 -5.65
C ALA A 201 14.35 -6.95 -4.27
N LEU A 202 15.62 -6.52 -4.21
CA LEU A 202 16.37 -6.42 -2.96
C LEU A 202 15.78 -5.36 -2.01
N LEU A 203 15.35 -4.22 -2.55
CA LEU A 203 14.66 -3.15 -1.83
C LEU A 203 13.39 -3.67 -1.13
N VAL A 204 12.57 -4.43 -1.85
CA VAL A 204 11.40 -5.10 -1.25
C VAL A 204 11.85 -6.07 -0.16
N GLY A 205 12.89 -6.87 -0.41
CA GLY A 205 13.47 -7.79 0.57
C GLY A 205 13.86 -7.10 1.88
N ILE A 206 14.69 -6.05 1.82
CA ILE A 206 15.16 -5.33 3.02
C ILE A 206 14.00 -4.65 3.76
N CYS A 207 13.00 -4.10 3.06
CA CYS A 207 11.81 -3.54 3.71
C CYS A 207 11.00 -4.61 4.45
N LEU A 208 10.74 -5.76 3.80
CA LEU A 208 10.01 -6.87 4.41
C LEU A 208 10.75 -7.49 5.60
N GLY A 209 12.09 -7.53 5.55
CA GLY A 209 12.92 -8.01 6.66
C GLY A 209 12.94 -7.06 7.86
N PHE A 210 12.85 -5.75 7.60
CA PHE A 210 12.86 -4.72 8.64
C PHE A 210 11.49 -4.52 9.31
N LEU A 211 10.39 -4.60 8.56
CA LEU A 211 9.03 -4.36 9.04
C LEU A 211 8.66 -5.10 10.35
N PRO A 212 8.98 -6.39 10.57
CA PRO A 212 8.67 -7.08 11.82
C PRO A 212 9.22 -6.41 13.10
N HIS A 213 10.27 -5.59 12.97
CA HIS A 213 10.87 -4.84 14.08
C HIS A 213 10.37 -3.39 14.15
N ASN A 214 9.73 -2.88 13.09
CA ASN A 214 9.35 -1.48 12.94
C ASN A 214 7.83 -1.25 12.92
N VAL A 215 7.01 -2.28 12.71
CA VAL A 215 5.54 -2.18 12.82
C VAL A 215 5.12 -1.83 14.25
N TYR A 216 4.09 -0.97 14.39
CA TYR A 216 3.65 -0.45 15.67
C TYR A 216 3.28 -1.54 16.70
N PRO A 217 3.82 -1.48 17.93
CA PRO A 217 4.82 -0.54 18.42
C PRO A 217 6.25 -0.91 17.98
N ALA A 218 6.98 0.02 17.37
CA ALA A 218 8.32 -0.22 16.85
C ALA A 218 9.34 -0.52 17.97
N LYS A 219 10.23 -1.47 17.71
CA LYS A 219 11.35 -1.85 18.59
C LYS A 219 12.64 -1.12 18.26
N ILE A 220 12.72 -0.57 17.04
CA ILE A 220 13.83 0.19 16.46
C ILE A 220 13.26 1.00 15.28
N PHE A 221 13.76 2.21 15.10
CA PHE A 221 13.47 3.05 13.95
C PHE A 221 14.51 2.85 12.86
N MET A 222 14.10 2.98 11.59
CA MET A 222 15.06 2.93 10.50
C MET A 222 16.07 4.07 10.61
N GLY A 223 15.61 5.23 11.11
CA GLY A 223 16.43 6.42 11.22
C GLY A 223 16.71 7.02 9.85
N ASP A 224 17.51 8.07 9.85
CA ASP A 224 17.97 8.74 8.65
C ASP A 224 18.86 7.84 7.79
N SER A 225 19.61 6.94 8.43
CA SER A 225 20.35 5.86 7.73
C SER A 225 19.47 5.00 6.82
N GLY A 226 18.21 4.75 7.22
CA GLY A 226 17.29 3.89 6.47
C GLY A 226 16.41 4.66 5.49
N SER A 227 15.78 5.73 5.94
CA SER A 227 14.87 6.50 5.08
C SER A 227 15.59 7.12 3.88
N MET A 228 16.83 7.60 4.05
CA MET A 228 17.63 8.10 2.94
C MET A 228 18.08 6.98 2.00
N LEU A 229 18.46 5.80 2.52
CA LEU A 229 18.80 4.65 1.70
C LEU A 229 17.62 4.24 0.81
N LEU A 230 16.41 4.17 1.36
CA LEU A 230 15.21 3.82 0.62
C LEU A 230 14.89 4.82 -0.49
N GLY A 231 14.95 6.12 -0.20
CA GLY A 231 14.73 7.17 -1.20
C GLY A 231 15.80 7.17 -2.30
N TYR A 232 17.07 6.97 -1.91
CA TYR A 232 18.19 6.83 -2.85
C TYR A 232 17.99 5.63 -3.78
N LEU A 233 17.68 4.45 -3.25
CA LEU A 233 17.50 3.23 -4.05
C LEU A 233 16.32 3.33 -5.03
N LEU A 234 15.21 3.94 -4.61
CA LEU A 234 14.07 4.17 -5.51
C LEU A 234 14.46 5.08 -6.68
N ALA A 235 15.15 6.20 -6.41
CA ALA A 235 15.64 7.09 -7.45
C ALA A 235 16.68 6.41 -8.36
N ALA A 236 17.63 5.66 -7.78
CA ALA A 236 18.62 4.91 -8.53
C ALA A 236 17.98 3.91 -9.50
N CYS A 237 16.96 3.16 -9.06
CA CYS A 237 16.22 2.22 -9.91
C CYS A 237 15.47 2.94 -11.05
N THR A 238 14.93 4.12 -10.78
CA THR A 238 14.24 4.99 -11.74
C THR A 238 15.18 5.45 -12.84
N ILE A 239 16.33 5.94 -12.43
CA ILE A 239 17.32 6.51 -13.33
C ILE A 239 17.94 5.40 -14.18
N SER A 240 18.27 4.26 -13.56
CA SER A 240 18.81 3.09 -14.27
C SER A 240 17.84 2.56 -15.33
N ILE A 241 16.54 2.42 -15.04
CA ILE A 241 15.58 1.95 -16.05
C ILE A 241 15.34 2.98 -17.17
N THR A 242 15.41 4.28 -16.86
CA THR A 242 15.22 5.35 -17.85
C THR A 242 16.43 5.47 -18.78
N GLY A 243 17.65 5.35 -18.24
CA GLY A 243 18.89 5.40 -19.02
C GLY A 243 19.11 4.20 -19.95
N GLN A 244 18.44 3.07 -19.68
CA GLN A 244 18.52 1.86 -20.51
C GLN A 244 17.57 1.87 -21.72
N LEU A 245 16.65 2.84 -21.79
CA LEU A 245 15.70 2.95 -22.89
C LEU A 245 16.26 3.85 -23.98
N ASP A 246 16.26 3.35 -25.22
CA ASP A 246 16.70 4.11 -26.38
C ASP A 246 15.71 5.24 -26.65
N ALA A 247 16.19 6.47 -26.49
CA ALA A 247 15.48 7.70 -26.79
C ALA A 247 14.89 7.73 -28.22
N ASN A 248 15.54 7.06 -29.18
CA ASN A 248 15.14 7.03 -30.58
C ASN A 248 14.08 5.94 -30.87
N ALA A 249 13.99 4.90 -30.03
CA ALA A 249 12.94 3.89 -30.11
C ALA A 249 11.59 4.39 -29.57
N LEU A 250 11.60 5.52 -28.87
CA LEU A 250 10.41 6.22 -28.38
C LEU A 250 9.86 7.14 -29.50
N SER A 251 9.12 6.57 -30.45
CA SER A 251 8.48 7.36 -31.51
C SER A 251 7.40 8.30 -30.95
N ALA A 252 7.30 9.51 -31.53
CA ALA A 252 6.36 10.56 -31.12
C ALA A 252 4.87 10.14 -31.21
N GLU A 253 4.56 9.04 -31.89
CA GLU A 253 3.19 8.54 -32.07
C GLU A 253 2.61 7.90 -30.80
N ASN A 254 3.43 7.51 -29.81
CA ASN A 254 2.97 6.92 -28.55
C ASN A 254 3.70 7.53 -27.33
N LEU A 255 3.33 8.76 -26.96
CA LEU A 255 3.84 9.47 -25.78
C LEU A 255 3.60 8.71 -24.45
N ALA A 256 2.55 7.89 -24.34
CA ALA A 256 2.19 7.24 -23.09
C ALA A 256 3.25 6.21 -22.61
N PRO A 257 3.73 5.25 -23.44
CA PRO A 257 4.86 4.38 -23.08
C PRO A 257 6.17 5.11 -22.79
N ALA A 258 6.46 6.19 -23.52
CA ALA A 258 7.68 6.98 -23.34
C ALA A 258 7.77 7.69 -21.99
N LEU A 259 6.61 8.04 -21.40
CA LEU A 259 6.53 8.68 -20.10
C LEU A 259 6.57 7.69 -18.93
N LEU A 260 6.25 6.42 -19.15
CA LEU A 260 6.15 5.42 -18.07
C LEU A 260 7.41 5.28 -17.20
N PRO A 261 8.64 5.25 -17.75
CA PRO A 261 9.86 5.13 -16.93
C PRO A 261 10.06 6.31 -15.96
N LEU A 262 9.55 7.50 -16.32
CA LEU A 262 9.60 8.70 -15.49
C LEU A 262 8.40 8.81 -14.54
N VAL A 263 7.20 8.49 -15.03
CA VAL A 263 5.94 8.60 -14.27
C VAL A 263 5.85 7.53 -13.20
N LEU A 264 6.33 6.32 -13.47
CA LEU A 264 6.17 5.19 -12.57
C LEU A 264 6.82 5.43 -11.20
N PRO A 265 8.04 5.97 -11.09
CA PRO A 265 8.66 6.16 -9.79
C PRO A 265 8.11 7.37 -9.03
N LEU A 266 7.64 8.39 -9.76
CA LEU A 266 6.84 9.46 -9.18
C LEU A 266 5.51 8.93 -8.62
N ALA A 267 4.88 7.95 -9.29
CA ALA A 267 3.65 7.32 -8.81
C ALA A 267 3.89 6.45 -7.57
N ILE A 268 5.03 5.74 -7.51
CA ILE A 268 5.45 4.97 -6.34
C ILE A 268 5.70 5.90 -5.14
N LEU A 269 6.32 7.05 -5.38
CA LEU A 269 6.56 8.09 -4.38
C LEU A 269 5.39 9.08 -4.26
N ALA A 270 4.22 8.81 -4.84
CA ALA A 270 3.15 9.81 -4.92
C ALA A 270 2.74 10.33 -3.54
N ILE A 271 2.53 9.43 -2.58
CA ILE A 271 2.17 9.81 -1.21
C ILE A 271 3.30 10.64 -0.54
N PRO A 272 4.56 10.18 -0.55
CA PRO A 272 5.70 11.00 -0.11
C PRO A 272 5.84 12.38 -0.77
N LEU A 273 5.74 12.43 -2.09
CA LEU A 273 5.89 13.66 -2.86
C LEU A 273 4.72 14.62 -2.62
N LEU A 274 3.50 14.11 -2.48
CA LEU A 274 2.33 14.92 -2.14
C LEU A 274 2.47 15.53 -0.75
N ASP A 275 2.95 14.78 0.24
CA ASP A 275 3.15 15.31 1.59
C ASP A 275 4.25 16.38 1.63
N LEU A 276 5.39 16.12 0.96
CA LEU A 276 6.49 17.07 0.82
C LEU A 276 6.04 18.34 0.07
N GLY A 277 5.41 18.20 -1.10
CA GLY A 277 4.94 19.32 -1.92
C GLY A 277 3.90 20.16 -1.20
N TRP A 278 2.94 19.52 -0.52
CA TRP A 278 1.94 20.22 0.28
C TRP A 278 2.56 20.95 1.47
N ALA A 279 3.62 20.39 2.08
CA ALA A 279 4.37 21.08 3.13
C ALA A 279 5.09 22.33 2.58
N ILE A 280 5.76 22.22 1.44
CA ILE A 280 6.44 23.34 0.79
C ILE A 280 5.44 24.47 0.48
N ILE A 281 4.33 24.14 -0.19
CA ILE A 281 3.29 25.12 -0.57
C ILE A 281 2.74 25.85 0.66
N ARG A 282 2.41 25.15 1.75
CA ARG A 282 1.90 25.79 2.97
C ARG A 282 2.91 26.73 3.61
N ARG A 283 4.18 26.32 3.67
CA ARG A 283 5.26 27.10 4.30
C ARG A 283 5.50 28.39 3.53
N THR A 284 5.64 28.28 2.20
CA THR A 284 5.89 29.45 1.34
C THR A 284 4.68 30.37 1.26
N ALA A 285 3.45 29.83 1.21
CA ALA A 285 2.23 30.64 1.29
C ALA A 285 2.08 31.39 2.62
N SER A 286 2.75 30.93 3.68
CA SER A 286 2.81 31.59 4.98
C SER A 286 4.04 32.51 5.16
N GLY A 287 4.79 32.79 4.08
CA GLY A 287 6.01 33.60 4.11
C GLY A 287 7.20 32.96 4.82
N LYS A 288 7.13 31.65 5.11
CA LYS A 288 8.21 30.90 5.79
C LYS A 288 9.10 30.20 4.78
N SER A 289 10.33 29.92 5.20
CA SER A 289 11.26 29.10 4.42
C SER A 289 10.67 27.71 4.15
N PRO A 290 10.85 27.14 2.94
CA PRO A 290 10.49 25.76 2.65
C PRO A 290 11.10 24.74 3.64
N PHE A 291 12.23 25.08 4.27
CA PHE A 291 12.98 24.22 5.19
C PHE A 291 12.53 24.34 6.65
N THR A 292 11.58 25.23 6.98
CA THR A 292 11.07 25.37 8.34
C THR A 292 10.32 24.10 8.79
N PRO A 293 10.56 23.55 10.00
CA PRO A 293 9.82 22.40 10.52
C PRO A 293 8.31 22.61 10.57
N ASP A 294 7.51 21.56 10.31
CA ASP A 294 6.04 21.62 10.24
C ASP A 294 5.41 20.39 10.92
N LYS A 295 4.17 20.51 11.41
CA LYS A 295 3.38 19.48 12.11
C LYS A 295 2.15 19.02 11.32
N HIS A 296 2.03 19.41 10.06
CA HIS A 296 0.81 19.19 9.27
C HIS A 296 0.94 18.12 8.16
N HIS A 297 1.86 17.17 8.35
CA HIS A 297 2.01 15.98 7.52
C HIS A 297 0.73 15.13 7.46
N LEU A 298 0.55 14.38 6.37
CA LEU A 298 -0.63 13.55 6.11
C LEU A 298 -0.93 12.59 7.27
N HIS A 299 0.09 11.95 7.85
CA HIS A 299 -0.10 11.03 8.96
C HIS A 299 -0.62 11.73 10.22
N HIS A 300 -0.09 12.91 10.57
CA HIS A 300 -0.63 13.72 11.67
C HIS A 300 -2.06 14.22 11.42
N ARG A 301 -2.46 14.41 10.15
CA ARG A 301 -3.86 14.72 9.81
C ARG A 301 -4.77 13.52 10.07
N LEU A 302 -4.35 12.32 9.66
CA LEU A 302 -5.11 11.09 9.92
C LEU A 302 -5.27 10.82 11.42
N LEU A 303 -4.21 11.01 12.22
CA LEU A 303 -4.29 10.89 13.67
C LEU A 303 -5.28 11.90 14.29
N ARG A 304 -5.25 13.17 13.84
CA ARG A 304 -6.19 14.21 14.31
C ARG A 304 -7.65 13.96 13.93
N ILE A 305 -7.89 13.21 12.85
CA ILE A 305 -9.23 12.79 12.43
C ILE A 305 -9.74 11.59 13.28
N GLY A 306 -8.91 11.03 14.15
CA GLY A 306 -9.27 9.92 15.03
C GLY A 306 -8.84 8.55 14.51
N HIS A 307 -7.87 8.46 13.59
CA HIS A 307 -7.26 7.17 13.25
C HIS A 307 -6.19 6.79 14.27
N SER A 308 -6.12 5.51 14.64
CA SER A 308 -4.96 4.99 15.39
C SER A 308 -3.70 4.94 14.51
N PRO A 309 -2.48 4.95 15.08
CA PRO A 309 -1.23 4.89 14.30
C PRO A 309 -1.17 3.72 13.31
N ARG A 310 -1.59 2.52 13.75
CA ARG A 310 -1.70 1.33 12.90
C ARG A 310 -2.63 1.57 11.72
N ARG A 311 -3.77 2.20 11.96
CA ARG A 311 -4.79 2.43 10.94
C ARG A 311 -4.38 3.50 9.95
N ALA A 312 -3.80 4.60 10.42
CA ALA A 312 -3.24 5.63 9.56
C ALA A 312 -2.19 5.04 8.61
N THR A 313 -1.35 4.15 9.12
CA THR A 313 -0.35 3.41 8.33
C THR A 313 -1.01 2.53 7.26
N THR A 314 -1.98 1.69 7.62
CA THR A 314 -2.72 0.85 6.66
C THR A 314 -3.46 1.66 5.61
N VAL A 315 -4.07 2.79 5.98
CA VAL A 315 -4.74 3.69 5.02
C VAL A 315 -3.73 4.17 3.98
N LEU A 316 -2.56 4.64 4.42
CA LEU A 316 -1.53 5.14 3.50
C LEU A 316 -0.92 4.01 2.63
N TYR A 317 -0.86 2.77 3.11
CA TYR A 317 -0.52 1.60 2.28
C TYR A 317 -1.55 1.37 1.17
N VAL A 318 -2.84 1.43 1.50
CA VAL A 318 -3.92 1.25 0.51
C VAL A 318 -3.88 2.37 -0.53
N TRP A 319 -3.68 3.63 -0.12
CA TRP A 319 -3.49 4.74 -1.05
C TRP A 319 -2.27 4.55 -1.96
N THR A 320 -1.15 4.09 -1.41
CA THR A 320 0.06 3.79 -2.19
C THR A 320 -0.22 2.69 -3.22
N ALA A 321 -0.84 1.59 -2.81
CA ALA A 321 -1.19 0.49 -3.72
C ALA A 321 -2.18 0.93 -4.82
N ALA A 322 -3.18 1.74 -4.46
CA ALA A 322 -4.19 2.28 -5.36
C ALA A 322 -3.60 3.17 -6.47
N ILE A 323 -2.42 3.74 -6.26
CA ILE A 323 -1.71 4.58 -7.24
C ILE A 323 -0.64 3.74 -7.98
N ALA A 324 0.25 3.09 -7.22
CA ALA A 324 1.44 2.45 -7.77
C ALA A 324 1.12 1.29 -8.74
N PHE A 325 0.16 0.42 -8.40
CA PHE A 325 -0.18 -0.74 -9.24
C PHE A 325 -0.88 -0.33 -10.55
N PRO A 326 -1.92 0.51 -10.54
CA PRO A 326 -2.55 0.93 -11.79
C PRO A 326 -1.61 1.72 -12.70
N VAL A 327 -0.74 2.58 -12.16
CA VAL A 327 0.26 3.29 -12.97
C VAL A 327 1.26 2.30 -13.60
N SER A 328 1.71 1.30 -12.85
CA SER A 328 2.53 0.21 -13.40
C SER A 328 1.81 -0.55 -14.52
N ALA A 329 0.50 -0.75 -14.37
CA ALA A 329 -0.30 -1.53 -15.31
C ALA A 329 -0.53 -0.82 -16.65
N ILE A 330 -0.45 0.52 -16.71
CA ILE A 330 -0.60 1.30 -17.97
C ILE A 330 0.33 0.78 -19.07
N ALA A 331 1.48 0.20 -18.70
CA ALA A 331 2.44 -0.40 -19.63
C ALA A 331 1.91 -1.65 -20.37
N PHE A 332 0.93 -2.34 -19.78
CA PHE A 332 0.54 -3.69 -20.18
C PHE A 332 -0.96 -3.81 -20.51
N ILE A 333 -1.78 -2.88 -20.03
CA ILE A 333 -3.21 -2.84 -20.30
C ILE A 333 -3.59 -1.47 -20.87
N PRO A 334 -4.73 -1.36 -21.58
CA PRO A 334 -5.18 -0.07 -22.10
C PRO A 334 -5.26 1.00 -21.01
N MET A 335 -4.75 2.20 -21.29
CA MET A 335 -4.71 3.34 -20.36
C MET A 335 -6.07 3.58 -19.69
N ARG A 336 -7.18 3.50 -20.45
CA ARG A 336 -8.54 3.68 -19.91
C ARG A 336 -8.87 2.66 -18.82
N SER A 337 -8.50 1.39 -19.02
CA SER A 337 -8.71 0.32 -18.04
C SER A 337 -7.87 0.53 -16.79
N ALA A 338 -6.59 0.90 -16.95
CA ALA A 338 -5.72 1.23 -15.82
C ALA A 338 -6.25 2.43 -15.01
N LEU A 339 -6.70 3.49 -15.67
CA LEU A 339 -7.29 4.67 -15.03
C LEU A 339 -8.61 4.33 -14.32
N LEU A 340 -9.44 3.44 -14.87
CA LEU A 340 -10.66 2.98 -14.22
C LEU A 340 -10.36 2.17 -12.95
N ILE A 341 -9.38 1.25 -13.01
CA ILE A 341 -8.91 0.49 -11.84
C ILE A 341 -8.38 1.47 -10.79
N MET A 342 -7.59 2.47 -11.19
CA MET A 342 -7.09 3.52 -10.31
C MET A 342 -8.24 4.28 -9.64
N LEU A 343 -9.23 4.74 -10.41
CA LEU A 343 -10.39 5.45 -9.87
C LEU A 343 -11.13 4.61 -8.83
N VAL A 344 -11.42 3.34 -9.13
CA VAL A 344 -12.09 2.42 -8.21
C VAL A 344 -11.25 2.22 -6.94
N ALA A 345 -9.95 1.97 -7.08
CA ALA A 345 -9.05 1.78 -5.95
C ALA A 345 -8.96 3.04 -5.06
N LEU A 346 -8.91 4.22 -5.66
CA LEU A 346 -8.92 5.50 -4.95
C LEU A 346 -10.24 5.75 -4.21
N LEU A 347 -11.39 5.40 -4.81
CA LEU A 347 -12.69 5.49 -4.15
C LEU A 347 -12.77 4.54 -2.95
N LEU A 348 -12.27 3.31 -3.08
CA LEU A 348 -12.19 2.36 -1.97
C LEU A 348 -11.24 2.87 -0.86
N ALA A 349 -10.09 3.42 -1.22
CA ALA A 349 -9.15 4.03 -0.28
C ALA A 349 -9.79 5.21 0.47
N ALA A 350 -10.54 6.06 -0.23
CA ALA A 350 -11.27 7.18 0.37
C ALA A 350 -12.38 6.71 1.32
N LEU A 351 -13.13 5.67 0.95
CA LEU A 351 -14.13 5.06 1.83
C LEU A 351 -13.50 4.48 3.10
N LEU A 352 -12.37 3.77 2.97
CA LEU A 352 -11.62 3.23 4.10
C LEU A 352 -11.12 4.35 5.02
N THR A 353 -10.64 5.45 4.44
CA THR A 353 -10.18 6.65 5.16
C THR A 353 -11.32 7.30 5.95
N ARG A 354 -12.55 7.33 5.38
CA ARG A 354 -13.74 7.92 6.02
C ARG A 354 -14.38 7.03 7.07
N SER A 355 -14.29 5.71 6.94
CA SER A 355 -14.82 4.82 7.97
C SER A 355 -14.11 5.15 9.29
N LEU A 356 -14.79 5.67 10.30
CA LEU A 356 -14.22 5.83 11.65
C LEU A 356 -14.61 4.61 12.48
N PRO A 357 -13.67 4.04 13.24
CA PRO A 357 -13.73 4.35 14.67
C PRO A 357 -12.36 4.50 15.32
N ALA A 358 -12.22 5.47 16.21
CA ALA A 358 -11.43 5.31 17.43
C ALA A 358 -11.96 6.26 18.50
N GLU A 359 -12.53 5.68 19.56
CA GLU A 359 -12.16 5.99 20.94
C GLU A 359 -12.53 4.74 21.78
N ASP A 360 -11.53 4.22 22.49
CA ASP A 360 -11.67 3.17 23.50
C ASP A 360 -12.24 3.85 24.76
N ASP A 361 -13.54 3.71 25.00
CA ASP A 361 -14.11 3.84 26.34
C ASP A 361 -14.94 2.57 26.61
N ASP A 362 -14.60 1.86 27.68
CA ASP A 362 -15.09 0.51 28.02
C ASP A 362 -16.63 0.43 28.19
N GLU A 363 -17.31 1.57 28.32
CA GLU A 363 -18.77 1.67 28.42
C GLU A 363 -19.47 1.47 27.06
N GLU A 364 -18.83 1.89 25.96
CA GLU A 364 -19.35 1.72 24.60
C GLU A 364 -19.18 0.28 24.08
N ARG A 365 -18.31 -0.55 24.69
CA ARG A 365 -18.21 -1.99 24.39
C ARG A 365 -19.49 -2.74 24.76
N ARG A 366 -20.20 -2.30 25.80
CA ARG A 366 -21.50 -2.88 26.19
C ARG A 366 -22.61 -2.50 25.20
N LEU A 367 -22.57 -1.31 24.61
CA LEU A 367 -23.53 -0.84 23.61
C LEU A 367 -23.20 -1.31 22.18
N LYS A 368 -21.92 -1.41 21.82
CA LYS A 368 -21.43 -1.90 20.51
C LYS A 368 -21.74 -3.36 20.25
N ARG A 369 -22.00 -4.18 21.28
CA ARG A 369 -22.49 -5.55 21.09
C ARG A 369 -23.83 -5.59 20.33
N ASN A 370 -24.67 -4.55 20.47
CA ASN A 370 -25.93 -4.40 19.73
C ASN A 370 -25.76 -3.67 18.38
N ASN A 371 -24.63 -3.00 18.13
CA ASN A 371 -24.34 -2.25 16.89
C ASN A 371 -23.44 -3.03 15.90
N PHE A 372 -22.82 -4.12 16.36
CA PHE A 372 -21.92 -4.96 15.58
C PHE A 372 -22.64 -5.70 14.45
N GLU A 373 -23.91 -6.06 14.66
CA GLU A 373 -24.78 -6.72 13.68
C GLU A 373 -24.95 -5.89 12.40
N GLY A 374 -25.22 -4.58 12.57
CA GLY A 374 -25.33 -3.64 11.47
C GLY A 374 -24.00 -3.38 10.75
N ALA A 375 -22.87 -3.52 11.45
CA ALA A 375 -21.56 -3.40 10.83
C ALA A 375 -21.24 -4.63 9.98
N THR A 376 -21.41 -5.85 10.49
CA THR A 376 -21.15 -7.09 9.74
C THR A 376 -22.01 -7.22 8.48
N LEU A 377 -23.28 -6.81 8.55
CA LEU A 377 -24.18 -6.75 7.38
C LEU A 377 -23.81 -5.64 6.36
N ARG A 378 -23.18 -4.55 6.81
CA ARG A 378 -22.64 -3.51 5.90
C ARG A 378 -21.33 -3.96 5.24
N TRP A 379 -20.50 -4.70 5.97
CA TRP A 379 -19.27 -5.30 5.45
C TRP A 379 -19.58 -6.35 4.38
N SER A 380 -20.55 -7.23 4.62
CA SER A 380 -20.98 -8.23 3.64
C SER A 380 -21.52 -7.58 2.36
N GLY A 381 -22.32 -6.52 2.48
CA GLY A 381 -22.79 -5.77 1.32
C GLY A 381 -21.71 -5.04 0.54
N SER A 382 -20.68 -4.55 1.22
CA SER A 382 -19.54 -3.94 0.57
C SER A 382 -18.71 -4.98 -0.19
N LEU A 383 -18.56 -6.20 0.36
CA LEU A 383 -17.85 -7.30 -0.29
C LEU A 383 -18.61 -7.85 -1.50
N SER A 384 -19.93 -8.04 -1.41
CA SER A 384 -20.76 -8.45 -2.53
C SER A 384 -20.78 -7.38 -3.64
N GLY A 385 -20.90 -6.10 -3.29
CA GLY A 385 -20.79 -5.00 -4.24
C GLY A 385 -19.42 -4.93 -4.92
N GLY A 386 -18.34 -5.19 -4.16
CA GLY A 386 -16.98 -5.31 -4.70
C GLY A 386 -16.83 -6.48 -5.67
N ALA A 387 -17.40 -7.65 -5.37
CA ALA A 387 -17.35 -8.80 -6.26
C ALA A 387 -18.11 -8.57 -7.59
N ILE A 388 -19.27 -7.92 -7.52
CA ILE A 388 -20.04 -7.50 -8.71
C ILE A 388 -19.24 -6.51 -9.54
N LEU A 389 -18.63 -5.50 -8.90
CA LEU A 389 -17.80 -4.52 -9.57
C LEU A 389 -16.59 -5.18 -10.26
N LEU A 390 -15.93 -6.11 -9.58
CA LEU A 390 -14.83 -6.89 -10.16
C LEU A 390 -15.27 -7.75 -11.34
N ALA A 391 -16.48 -8.33 -11.31
CA ALA A 391 -17.03 -9.09 -12.42
C ALA A 391 -17.37 -8.20 -13.63
N VAL A 392 -17.92 -7.00 -13.40
CA VAL A 392 -18.15 -6.00 -14.45
C VAL A 392 -16.83 -5.55 -15.06
N LEU A 393 -15.83 -5.24 -14.23
CA LEU A 393 -14.49 -4.82 -14.68
C LEU A 393 -13.79 -5.94 -15.46
N TYR A 394 -13.89 -7.19 -15.02
CA TYR A 394 -13.35 -8.34 -15.74
C TYR A 394 -14.00 -8.49 -17.11
N ALA A 395 -15.33 -8.42 -17.19
CA ALA A 395 -16.07 -8.53 -18.45
C ALA A 395 -15.74 -7.39 -19.43
N GLU A 396 -15.50 -6.19 -18.92
CA GLU A 396 -15.09 -5.03 -19.71
C GLU A 396 -13.64 -5.16 -20.20
N VAL A 397 -12.74 -5.69 -19.37
CA VAL A 397 -11.34 -6.00 -19.74
C VAL A 397 -11.27 -7.07 -20.84
N VAL A 398 -12.17 -8.07 -20.81
CA VAL A 398 -12.27 -9.13 -21.83
C VAL A 398 -13.05 -8.65 -23.08
N GLN A 399 -13.54 -7.40 -23.08
CA GLN A 399 -14.31 -6.77 -24.16
C GLN A 399 -15.58 -7.55 -24.58
N ARG A 400 -16.23 -8.20 -23.62
CA ARG A 400 -17.46 -8.99 -23.86
C ARG A 400 -18.69 -8.25 -23.36
N SER A 401 -19.38 -7.58 -24.27
CA SER A 401 -20.53 -6.72 -23.97
C SER A 401 -21.73 -7.48 -23.36
N ASP A 402 -21.88 -8.75 -23.70
CA ASP A 402 -22.84 -9.71 -23.13
C ASP A 402 -22.51 -10.09 -21.68
N GLN A 403 -21.23 -10.19 -21.34
CA GLN A 403 -20.76 -10.44 -19.97
C GLN A 403 -20.87 -9.21 -19.06
N VAL A 404 -20.70 -8.01 -19.62
CA VAL A 404 -20.91 -6.75 -18.87
C VAL A 404 -22.40 -6.60 -18.51
N LYS A 405 -23.29 -6.83 -19.47
CA LYS A 405 -24.75 -6.84 -19.22
C LYS A 405 -25.14 -7.91 -18.20
N ALA A 406 -24.53 -9.09 -18.27
CA ALA A 406 -24.70 -10.17 -17.31
C ALA A 406 -24.29 -9.75 -15.88
N ALA A 407 -23.11 -9.17 -15.70
CA ALA A 407 -22.63 -8.77 -14.37
C ALA A 407 -23.45 -7.61 -13.76
N LEU A 408 -23.86 -6.63 -14.57
CA LEU A 408 -24.71 -5.52 -14.11
C LEU A 408 -26.10 -6.02 -13.69
N LEU A 409 -26.70 -6.93 -14.45
CA LEU A 409 -28.00 -7.50 -14.14
C LEU A 409 -27.93 -8.39 -12.90
N ALA A 410 -26.86 -9.20 -12.75
CA ALA A 410 -26.60 -9.94 -11.52
C ALA A 410 -26.46 -9.01 -10.31
N GLY A 411 -25.76 -7.89 -10.49
CA GLY A 411 -25.62 -6.85 -9.48
C GLY A 411 -26.94 -6.21 -9.05
N GLY A 412 -27.78 -5.83 -10.01
CA GLY A 412 -29.09 -5.26 -9.73
C GLY A 412 -30.01 -6.20 -8.96
N VAL A 413 -29.98 -7.49 -9.30
CA VAL A 413 -30.76 -8.54 -8.62
C VAL A 413 -30.29 -8.72 -7.19
N VAL A 414 -28.97 -8.85 -6.96
CA VAL A 414 -28.40 -8.96 -5.62
C VAL A 414 -28.76 -7.72 -4.79
N VAL A 415 -28.57 -6.50 -5.32
CA VAL A 415 -28.91 -5.26 -4.60
C VAL A 415 -30.40 -5.19 -4.24
N LEU A 416 -31.31 -5.55 -5.16
CA LEU A 416 -32.76 -5.56 -4.92
C LEU A 416 -33.13 -6.56 -3.82
N PHE A 417 -32.63 -7.79 -3.90
CA PHE A 417 -32.97 -8.87 -2.98
C PHE A 417 -32.43 -8.61 -1.57
N PHE A 418 -31.23 -8.04 -1.46
CA PHE A 418 -30.59 -7.83 -0.16
C PHE A 418 -30.95 -6.47 0.46
N GLY A 419 -31.30 -5.46 -0.34
CA GLY A 419 -31.88 -4.20 0.14
C GLY A 419 -33.20 -4.40 0.91
N ILE A 420 -34.05 -5.32 0.44
CA ILE A 420 -35.31 -5.69 1.12
C ILE A 420 -35.04 -6.29 2.51
N SER A 421 -33.99 -7.10 2.68
CA SER A 421 -33.59 -7.69 3.96
C SER A 421 -33.20 -6.64 5.00
N LEU A 422 -32.45 -5.62 4.57
CA LEU A 422 -32.01 -4.52 5.43
C LEU A 422 -33.19 -3.64 5.87
N ILE A 423 -34.17 -3.44 4.99
CA ILE A 423 -35.38 -2.67 5.30
C ILE A 423 -36.26 -3.45 6.29
N LEU A 424 -36.49 -4.74 6.05
CA LEU A 424 -37.26 -5.61 6.95
C LEU A 424 -36.62 -5.74 8.34
N GLY A 425 -35.28 -5.83 8.40
CA GLY A 425 -34.54 -5.85 9.66
C GLY A 425 -34.60 -4.52 10.44
N ARG A 426 -34.86 -3.39 9.78
CA ARG A 426 -35.11 -2.10 10.46
C ARG A 426 -36.55 -2.00 10.97
N LEU A 427 -37.52 -2.49 10.20
CA LEU A 427 -38.95 -2.45 10.53
C LEU A 427 -39.32 -3.38 11.68
N THR A 428 -38.56 -4.46 11.90
CA THR A 428 -38.84 -5.49 12.94
C THR A 428 -38.12 -5.27 14.26
N ARG A 429 -37.35 -4.18 14.43
CA ARG A 429 -36.58 -3.89 15.65
C ARG A 429 -37.42 -3.79 16.93
N ARG A 430 -38.74 -3.62 16.80
CA ARG A 430 -39.69 -3.50 17.94
C ARG A 430 -40.68 -4.67 18.00
N SER A 431 -40.54 -5.68 17.15
CA SER A 431 -41.42 -6.84 17.06
C SER A 431 -40.99 -7.94 18.04
N SER A 432 -41.92 -8.82 18.41
CA SER A 432 -41.59 -10.00 19.22
C SER A 432 -40.61 -10.91 18.47
N PRO A 433 -39.74 -11.67 19.18
CA PRO A 433 -38.78 -12.57 18.55
C PRO A 433 -39.41 -13.56 17.55
N SER A 434 -40.60 -14.08 17.88
CA SER A 434 -41.38 -14.96 17.01
C SER A 434 -41.88 -14.24 15.75
N GLY A 435 -42.29 -12.97 15.85
CA GLY A 435 -42.67 -12.14 14.70
C GLY A 435 -41.49 -11.81 13.80
N THR A 436 -40.32 -11.51 14.37
CA THR A 436 -39.09 -11.25 13.62
C THR A 436 -38.62 -12.49 12.86
N MET A 437 -38.70 -13.67 13.48
CA MET A 437 -38.35 -14.94 12.83
C MET A 437 -39.33 -15.30 11.71
N ALA A 438 -40.64 -15.13 11.92
CA ALA A 438 -41.65 -15.36 10.89
C ALA A 438 -41.46 -14.45 9.67
N LEU A 439 -41.15 -13.16 9.88
CA LEU A 439 -40.90 -12.21 8.80
C LEU A 439 -39.60 -12.50 8.05
N ALA A 440 -38.55 -12.94 8.76
CA ALA A 440 -37.29 -13.36 8.16
C ALA A 440 -37.47 -14.61 7.27
N MET A 441 -38.23 -15.60 7.75
CA MET A 441 -38.57 -16.80 6.97
C MET A 441 -39.43 -16.44 5.75
N ALA A 442 -40.45 -15.60 5.91
CA ALA A 442 -41.29 -15.14 4.80
C ALA A 442 -40.47 -14.39 3.73
N SER A 443 -39.53 -13.54 4.15
CA SER A 443 -38.58 -12.86 3.27
C SER A 443 -37.69 -13.85 2.50
N TYR A 444 -37.21 -14.90 3.17
CA TYR A 444 -36.39 -15.93 2.55
C TYR A 444 -37.16 -16.71 1.47
N PHE A 445 -38.39 -17.17 1.76
CA PHE A 445 -39.23 -17.84 0.78
C PHE A 445 -39.59 -16.93 -0.41
N ALA A 446 -39.94 -15.67 -0.15
CA ALA A 446 -40.23 -14.70 -1.19
C ALA A 446 -39.02 -14.50 -2.13
N LYS A 447 -37.81 -14.42 -1.58
CA LYS A 447 -36.57 -14.36 -2.37
C LYS A 447 -36.36 -15.63 -3.19
N LEU A 448 -36.53 -16.82 -2.64
CA LEU A 448 -36.36 -18.06 -3.42
C LEU A 448 -37.32 -18.12 -4.61
N ILE A 449 -38.58 -17.70 -4.41
CA ILE A 449 -39.59 -17.65 -5.48
C ILE A 449 -39.21 -16.61 -6.53
N LEU A 450 -38.81 -15.40 -6.12
CA LEU A 450 -38.48 -14.31 -7.03
C LEU A 450 -37.19 -14.59 -7.82
N LEU A 451 -36.21 -15.25 -7.19
CA LEU A 451 -34.98 -15.71 -7.86
C LEU A 451 -35.28 -16.82 -8.85
N GLY A 452 -36.14 -17.78 -8.47
CA GLY A 452 -36.61 -18.83 -9.37
C GLY A 452 -37.36 -18.27 -10.59
N ALA A 453 -38.28 -17.33 -10.37
CA ALA A 453 -39.02 -16.65 -11.44
C ALA A 453 -38.10 -15.85 -12.38
N LEU A 454 -37.10 -15.17 -11.82
CA LEU A 454 -36.10 -14.43 -12.58
C LEU A 454 -35.21 -15.38 -13.41
N LEU A 455 -34.72 -16.47 -12.82
CA LEU A 455 -33.89 -17.45 -13.54
C LEU A 455 -34.67 -18.13 -14.68
N LEU A 456 -35.98 -18.34 -14.50
CA LEU A 456 -36.86 -18.87 -15.54
C LEU A 456 -37.15 -17.84 -16.64
N SER A 457 -37.35 -16.56 -16.30
CA SER A 457 -37.57 -15.50 -17.28
C SER A 457 -36.29 -15.11 -18.05
N MET A 458 -35.12 -15.38 -17.49
CA MET A 458 -33.83 -15.08 -18.12
C MET A 458 -33.42 -16.04 -19.24
N ARG A 459 -34.06 -17.22 -19.37
CA ARG A 459 -33.78 -18.15 -20.48
C ARG A 459 -34.16 -17.60 -21.86
N SER A 460 -34.93 -16.51 -21.94
CA SER A 460 -35.39 -15.90 -23.19
C SER A 460 -34.72 -14.56 -23.53
N LEU A 461 -33.80 -14.06 -22.68
CA LEU A 461 -33.14 -12.76 -22.86
C LEU A 461 -31.90 -12.88 -23.77
N ALA A 462 -32.05 -12.48 -25.04
CA ALA A 462 -30.95 -12.44 -25.99
C ALA A 462 -29.88 -11.38 -25.62
N GLY A 463 -28.60 -11.71 -25.81
CA GLY A 463 -27.48 -10.79 -25.63
C GLY A 463 -26.90 -10.71 -24.21
N ILE A 464 -27.09 -11.75 -23.39
CA ILE A 464 -26.52 -11.89 -22.04
C ILE A 464 -25.80 -13.24 -21.93
N ASP A 465 -24.58 -13.25 -21.38
CA ASP A 465 -23.88 -14.49 -21.04
C ASP A 465 -24.47 -15.10 -19.76
N HIS A 466 -25.34 -16.10 -19.93
CA HIS A 466 -26.07 -16.74 -18.83
C HIS A 466 -25.18 -17.48 -17.84
N ALA A 467 -24.03 -18.03 -18.29
CA ALA A 467 -23.09 -18.71 -17.42
C ALA A 467 -22.35 -17.70 -16.54
N PHE A 468 -21.89 -16.60 -17.14
CA PHE A 468 -21.20 -15.52 -16.42
C PHE A 468 -22.14 -14.79 -15.43
N PHE A 469 -23.40 -14.58 -15.82
CA PHE A 469 -24.46 -14.10 -14.92
C PHE A 469 -24.61 -15.01 -13.70
N GLY A 470 -24.74 -16.33 -13.93
CA GLY A 470 -24.95 -17.32 -12.88
C GLY A 470 -23.78 -17.35 -11.88
N VAL A 471 -22.54 -17.39 -12.37
CA VAL A 471 -21.34 -17.38 -11.53
C VAL A 471 -21.23 -16.09 -10.72
N THR A 472 -21.49 -14.94 -11.34
CA THR A 472 -21.42 -13.62 -10.67
C THR A 472 -22.48 -13.49 -9.59
N ALA A 473 -23.73 -13.88 -9.88
CA ALA A 473 -24.84 -13.84 -8.93
C ALA A 473 -24.60 -14.78 -7.74
N VAL A 474 -24.21 -16.04 -8.00
CA VAL A 474 -23.93 -17.02 -6.95
C VAL A 474 -22.77 -16.56 -6.06
N THR A 475 -21.68 -16.06 -6.64
CA THR A 475 -20.52 -15.58 -5.88
C THR A 475 -20.89 -14.41 -4.96
N ALA A 476 -21.66 -13.44 -5.48
CA ALA A 476 -22.11 -12.30 -4.68
C ALA A 476 -23.06 -12.69 -3.54
N VAL A 477 -23.94 -13.68 -3.78
CA VAL A 477 -24.85 -14.26 -2.77
C VAL A 477 -24.07 -15.04 -1.71
N LEU A 478 -23.08 -15.85 -2.08
CA LEU A 478 -22.27 -16.63 -1.14
C LEU A 478 -21.43 -15.73 -0.23
N LEU A 479 -20.83 -14.66 -0.77
CA LEU A 479 -20.10 -13.67 0.02
C LEU A 479 -21.01 -12.94 1.01
N TRP A 480 -22.25 -12.67 0.61
CA TRP A 480 -23.26 -12.09 1.49
C TRP A 480 -23.65 -13.06 2.62
N LEU A 481 -23.98 -14.31 2.28
CA LEU A 481 -24.36 -15.36 3.23
C LEU A 481 -23.24 -15.65 4.23
N ALA A 482 -21.98 -15.69 3.78
CA ALA A 482 -20.83 -15.83 4.67
C ALA A 482 -20.78 -14.70 5.71
N GLY A 483 -21.11 -13.48 5.30
CA GLY A 483 -21.24 -12.33 6.21
C GLY A 483 -22.39 -12.45 7.20
N GLU A 484 -23.56 -12.92 6.76
CA GLU A 484 -24.72 -13.18 7.64
C GLU A 484 -24.45 -14.31 8.65
N ILE A 485 -23.84 -15.41 8.21
CA ILE A 485 -23.45 -16.54 9.07
C ILE A 485 -22.40 -16.07 10.09
N THR A 486 -21.43 -15.28 9.68
CA THR A 486 -20.41 -14.73 10.58
C THR A 486 -21.02 -13.77 11.61
N ALA A 487 -22.03 -12.98 11.21
CA ALA A 487 -22.81 -12.16 12.12
C ALA A 487 -23.56 -13.03 13.14
N PHE A 488 -24.24 -14.08 12.67
CA PHE A 488 -25.03 -15.01 13.50
C PHE A 488 -24.17 -15.84 14.47
N LEU A 489 -23.07 -16.45 14.02
CA LEU A 489 -22.17 -17.24 14.87
C LEU A 489 -21.50 -16.41 15.98
N ARG A 490 -21.42 -15.09 15.80
CA ARG A 490 -20.88 -14.16 16.80
C ARG A 490 -21.96 -13.60 17.73
N MET A 491 -23.24 -13.80 17.41
CA MET A 491 -24.32 -13.67 18.39
C MET A 491 -24.18 -14.86 19.35
N ARG A 492 -23.41 -14.70 20.44
CA ARG A 492 -23.52 -15.64 21.57
C ARG A 492 -24.96 -15.59 22.05
N ILE A 493 -25.78 -16.58 21.67
CA ILE A 493 -27.08 -16.81 22.30
C ILE A 493 -26.73 -17.02 23.78
N PRO A 494 -27.18 -16.17 24.72
CA PRO A 494 -27.13 -16.55 26.11
C PRO A 494 -27.99 -17.81 26.20
N THR A 495 -27.35 -18.95 26.44
CA THR A 495 -28.05 -20.18 26.80
C THR A 495 -28.93 -19.85 28.00
N LEU A 496 -30.24 -19.70 27.75
CA LEU A 496 -31.30 -19.85 28.73
C LEU A 496 -31.24 -21.30 29.21
N ILE A 497 -30.27 -21.60 30.06
CA ILE A 497 -30.15 -22.88 30.77
C ILE A 497 -29.99 -22.51 32.24
N LEU A 498 -31.13 -22.62 32.93
CA LEU A 498 -31.34 -22.91 34.35
C LEU A 498 -30.87 -21.86 35.37
N ASP A 499 -31.80 -20.96 35.73
CA ASP A 499 -31.96 -20.57 37.14
C ASP A 499 -33.32 -21.10 37.62
N GLN A 500 -33.34 -22.40 37.94
CA GLN A 500 -34.39 -23.05 38.72
C GLN A 500 -33.86 -23.36 40.13
N SER A 501 -33.37 -22.34 40.83
CA SER A 501 -33.20 -22.41 42.28
C SER A 501 -33.85 -21.21 42.95
N SER A 502 -35.16 -21.30 43.17
CA SER A 502 -35.75 -20.65 44.34
C SER A 502 -35.17 -21.30 45.61
N PRO A 503 -35.10 -20.55 46.72
CA PRO A 503 -36.22 -20.62 47.64
C PRO A 503 -36.75 -19.24 48.09
N SER A 504 -38.07 -19.25 48.20
CA SER A 504 -38.95 -18.44 49.04
C SER A 504 -38.46 -18.09 50.45
N ALA A 505 -39.11 -17.06 51.02
CA ALA A 505 -39.11 -16.55 52.42
C ALA A 505 -38.00 -15.52 52.70
N GLU A 506 -38.22 -14.34 53.30
CA GLU A 506 -39.27 -13.80 54.17
C GLU A 506 -39.12 -12.25 54.15
N VAL A 507 -40.18 -11.49 53.90
CA VAL A 507 -40.95 -10.74 54.91
C VAL A 507 -40.19 -9.58 55.59
N GLY A 508 -40.66 -8.36 55.32
CA GLY A 508 -40.94 -7.34 56.34
C GLY A 508 -39.78 -6.52 56.87
N HIS A 509 -39.69 -5.24 56.51
CA HIS A 509 -40.33 -4.14 57.27
C HIS A 509 -39.81 -2.78 56.79
N ARG A 510 -40.76 -1.84 56.76
CA ARG A 510 -40.58 -0.39 56.64
C ARG A 510 -39.49 0.14 57.60
N LEU A 511 -38.67 1.08 57.14
CA LEU A 511 -38.83 2.52 57.39
C LEU A 511 -37.90 3.32 56.47
#